data_AF-A0A3A9C9U4-F1
#
_entry.id   AF-A0A3A9C9U4-F1
#
_cell.length_a   1.000
_cell.length_b   1.000
_cell.length_c   1.000
_cell.angle_alpha   90.00
_cell.angle_beta   90.00
_cell.angle_gamma   90.00
#
_symmetry.space_group_name_H-M   'P 1'
#
loop_
_entity.id
_entity.type
_entity.pdbx_description
1 polymer ?
#
loop_
_entity_poly.entity_id
_entity_poly.type
_entity_poly.pdbx_seq_one_letter_code
_entity_poly.pdbx_strand_id
1 'polypeptide(L)'
;MHTKTMEGLVGARTNMNLMNTPMRVYREARRKGDMAAMERAMGYAGDFSDKSKEYKAEADEGMKEDAEEAREKAKLQREETLRKRKEEREKLEERIAENGNADTSTDIREAGGCVLEISRKGKMLVNNHLDADTTDEETGEIQVACEGD
;
A
#
# COMPACT_ATOMS: atom_id res chain seq x y z
N MET A 1 -4.63 -17.11 1.93
CA MET A 1 -4.26 -17.29 3.34
C MET A 1 -3.35 -18.48 3.39
N HIS A 2 -2.13 -18.23 3.82
CA HIS A 2 -1.07 -19.22 3.87
C HIS A 2 -1.44 -20.30 4.89
N THR A 3 -1.11 -21.56 4.57
CA THR A 3 -1.24 -22.71 5.48
C THR A 3 -0.62 -22.47 6.85
N LYS A 4 0.62 -21.97 6.92
CA LYS A 4 1.31 -21.54 8.15
C LYS A 4 0.50 -20.55 9.00
N THR A 5 -0.16 -19.57 8.35
CA THR A 5 -1.04 -18.61 9.05
C THR A 5 -2.20 -19.32 9.75
N MET A 6 -2.84 -20.27 9.05
CA MET A 6 -3.97 -21.00 9.61
C MET A 6 -3.52 -21.92 10.75
N GLU A 7 -2.44 -22.67 10.55
CA GLU A 7 -1.89 -23.60 11.53
C GLU A 7 -1.43 -22.86 12.79
N GLY A 8 -0.68 -21.78 12.64
CA GLY A 8 -0.21 -20.98 13.76
C GLY A 8 -1.34 -20.34 14.57
N LEU A 9 -2.39 -19.84 13.92
CA LEU A 9 -3.56 -19.29 14.62
C LEU A 9 -4.32 -20.36 15.42
N VAL A 10 -4.52 -21.54 14.82
CA VAL A 10 -5.23 -22.66 15.47
C VAL A 10 -4.38 -23.24 16.61
N GLY A 11 -3.08 -23.44 16.38
CA GLY A 11 -2.13 -23.95 17.36
C GLY A 11 -2.00 -23.03 18.57
N ALA A 12 -1.85 -21.73 18.35
CA ALA A 12 -1.79 -20.74 19.43
C ALA A 12 -3.08 -20.74 20.27
N ARG A 13 -4.25 -20.69 19.62
CA ARG A 13 -5.54 -20.70 20.32
C ARG A 13 -5.72 -21.97 21.16
N THR A 14 -5.33 -23.12 20.62
CA THR A 14 -5.47 -24.40 21.32
C THR A 14 -4.59 -24.46 22.56
N ASN A 15 -3.33 -24.04 22.45
CA ASN A 15 -2.40 -24.02 23.60
C ASN A 15 -2.83 -23.01 24.67
N MET A 16 -3.32 -21.83 24.27
CA MET A 16 -3.89 -20.85 25.21
C MET A 16 -5.09 -21.43 25.99
N ASN A 17 -5.93 -22.22 25.34
CA ASN A 17 -7.03 -22.91 26.00
C ASN A 17 -6.55 -24.00 26.96
N LEU A 18 -5.49 -24.74 26.59
CA LEU A 18 -4.90 -25.78 27.42
C LEU A 18 -4.30 -25.24 28.72
N MET A 19 -3.87 -23.97 28.77
CA MET A 19 -3.41 -23.30 30.00
C MET A 19 -4.49 -23.19 31.09
N ASN A 20 -5.79 -23.27 30.74
CA ASN A 20 -6.86 -23.14 31.72
C ASN A 20 -6.86 -24.27 32.77
N THR A 21 -6.50 -25.49 32.35
CA THR A 21 -6.44 -26.67 33.21
C THR A 21 -5.39 -26.56 34.30
N PRO A 22 -4.08 -26.33 34.00
CA PRO A 22 -3.08 -26.12 35.03
C PRO A 22 -3.39 -24.92 35.90
N MET A 23 -3.96 -23.83 35.36
CA MET A 23 -4.37 -22.69 36.18
C MET A 23 -5.49 -23.01 37.17
N ARG A 24 -6.39 -23.96 36.84
CA ARG A 24 -7.39 -24.46 37.79
C ARG A 24 -6.74 -25.28 38.90
N VAL A 25 -5.84 -26.19 38.55
CA VAL A 25 -5.08 -27.01 39.51
C VAL A 25 -4.25 -26.12 40.44
N TYR A 26 -3.57 -25.11 39.91
CA TYR A 26 -2.81 -24.15 40.69
C TYR A 26 -3.69 -23.44 41.75
N ARG A 27 -4.88 -22.98 41.36
CA ARG A 27 -5.82 -22.32 42.28
C ARG A 27 -6.27 -23.26 43.40
N GLU A 28 -6.50 -24.53 43.11
CA GLU A 28 -6.85 -25.53 44.12
C GLU A 28 -5.68 -25.85 45.04
N ALA A 29 -4.48 -26.05 44.48
CA ALA A 29 -3.26 -26.31 45.23
C ALA A 29 -2.91 -25.14 46.17
N ARG A 30 -3.08 -23.90 45.69
CA ARG A 30 -2.88 -22.68 46.50
C ARG A 30 -3.81 -22.62 47.70
N ARG A 31 -5.06 -23.09 47.59
CA ARG A 31 -5.99 -23.15 48.73
C ARG A 31 -5.59 -24.19 49.77
N LYS A 32 -4.94 -25.26 49.34
CA LYS A 32 -4.45 -26.35 50.21
C LYS A 32 -3.05 -26.08 50.76
N GLY A 33 -2.36 -25.05 50.27
CA GLY A 33 -0.96 -24.78 50.60
C GLY A 33 0.04 -25.78 49.98
N ASP A 34 -0.39 -26.53 48.95
CA ASP A 34 0.47 -27.51 48.28
C ASP A 34 1.37 -26.83 47.24
N MET A 35 2.54 -26.37 47.71
CA MET A 35 3.53 -25.68 46.89
C MET A 35 4.09 -26.55 45.76
N ALA A 36 4.22 -27.86 45.97
CA ALA A 36 4.75 -28.77 44.95
C ALA A 36 3.76 -28.94 43.79
N ALA A 37 2.46 -29.03 44.09
CA ALA A 37 1.43 -29.05 43.05
C ALA A 37 1.30 -27.70 42.32
N MET A 38 1.50 -26.58 43.03
CA MET A 38 1.54 -25.25 42.42
C MET A 38 2.67 -25.12 41.39
N GLU A 39 3.89 -25.50 41.76
CA GLU A 39 5.06 -25.42 40.89
C GLU A 39 4.88 -26.28 39.63
N ARG A 40 4.46 -27.54 39.79
CA ARG A 40 4.17 -28.41 38.65
C ARG A 40 3.10 -27.84 37.72
N ALA A 41 2.02 -27.31 38.29
CA ALA A 41 0.96 -26.69 37.49
C ALA A 41 1.48 -25.47 36.70
N MET A 42 2.31 -24.64 37.31
CA MET A 42 2.93 -23.50 36.63
C MET A 42 3.90 -23.94 35.54
N GLY A 43 4.65 -25.03 35.75
CA GLY A 43 5.50 -25.64 34.71
C GLY A 43 4.69 -25.98 33.45
N TYR A 44 3.60 -26.74 33.60
CA TYR A 44 2.72 -27.06 32.47
C TYR A 44 2.11 -25.82 31.81
N ALA A 45 1.71 -24.82 32.60
CA ALA A 45 1.20 -23.57 32.04
C ALA A 45 2.28 -22.81 31.23
N GLY A 46 3.54 -22.86 31.67
CA GLY A 46 4.70 -22.34 30.95
C GLY A 46 4.88 -23.04 29.60
N ASP A 47 4.89 -24.37 29.59
CA ASP A 47 5.06 -25.17 28.36
C ASP A 47 3.99 -24.83 27.30
N PHE A 48 2.73 -24.69 27.72
CA PHE A 48 1.65 -24.31 26.80
C PHE A 48 1.77 -22.84 26.35
N SER A 49 2.19 -21.94 27.24
CA SER A 49 2.47 -20.55 26.88
C SER A 49 3.55 -20.47 25.81
N ASP A 50 4.64 -21.21 25.97
CA ASP A 50 5.77 -21.15 25.03
C ASP A 50 5.41 -21.75 23.68
N LYS A 51 4.74 -22.90 23.65
CA LYS A 51 4.16 -23.44 22.40
C LYS A 51 3.19 -22.48 21.73
N SER A 52 2.37 -21.78 22.51
CA SER A 52 1.46 -20.77 21.95
C SER A 52 2.21 -19.61 21.29
N LYS A 53 3.39 -19.22 21.81
CA LYS A 53 4.23 -18.18 21.21
C LYS A 53 4.89 -18.68 19.92
N GLU A 54 5.35 -19.92 19.89
CA GLU A 54 5.92 -20.56 18.70
C GLU A 54 4.91 -20.57 17.55
N TYR A 55 3.68 -21.05 17.81
CA TYR A 55 2.61 -21.03 16.81
C TYR A 55 2.21 -19.63 16.38
N LYS A 56 2.27 -18.64 17.28
CA LYS A 56 2.06 -17.24 16.89
C LYS A 56 3.14 -16.76 15.91
N ALA A 57 4.40 -17.11 16.16
CA ALA A 57 5.49 -16.74 15.26
C ALA A 57 5.32 -17.37 13.87
N GLU A 58 4.88 -18.64 13.80
CA GLU A 58 4.56 -19.31 12.54
C GLU A 58 3.38 -18.63 11.81
N ALA A 59 2.37 -18.19 12.56
CA ALA A 59 1.27 -17.43 11.98
C ALA A 59 1.74 -16.10 11.38
N ASP A 60 2.59 -15.39 12.11
CA ASP A 60 3.17 -14.11 11.71
C ASP A 60 4.05 -14.27 10.47
N GLU A 61 4.79 -15.37 10.35
CA GLU A 61 5.57 -15.71 9.15
C GLU A 61 4.64 -15.92 7.94
N GLY A 62 3.61 -16.76 8.08
CA GLY A 62 2.65 -16.99 7.01
C GLY A 62 1.92 -15.71 6.56
N MET A 63 1.63 -14.79 7.49
CA MET A 63 1.00 -13.52 7.15
C MET A 63 1.91 -12.59 6.34
N LYS A 64 3.22 -12.62 6.60
CA LYS A 64 4.19 -11.86 5.79
C LYS A 64 4.21 -12.39 4.35
N GLU A 65 4.24 -13.71 4.19
CA GLU A 65 4.22 -14.36 2.88
C GLU A 65 2.92 -14.04 2.11
N ASP A 66 1.75 -14.13 2.77
CA ASP A 66 0.46 -13.71 2.20
C ASP A 66 0.50 -12.22 1.74
N ALA A 67 1.12 -11.35 2.55
CA ALA A 67 1.21 -9.92 2.25
C ALA A 67 2.15 -9.63 1.06
N GLU A 68 3.26 -10.35 0.95
CA GLU A 68 4.16 -10.26 -0.20
C GLU A 68 3.47 -10.76 -1.48
N GLU A 69 2.79 -11.91 -1.43
CA GLU A 69 2.06 -12.44 -2.57
C GLU A 69 0.96 -11.47 -3.04
N ALA A 70 0.24 -10.84 -2.10
CA ALA A 70 -0.75 -9.82 -2.42
C ALA A 70 -0.12 -8.58 -3.07
N ARG A 71 1.06 -8.14 -2.60
CA ARG A 71 1.80 -7.02 -3.21
C ARG A 71 2.24 -7.34 -4.64
N GLU A 72 2.77 -8.54 -4.89
CA GLU A 72 3.19 -8.94 -6.23
C GLU A 72 2.00 -9.04 -7.19
N LYS A 73 0.88 -9.63 -6.75
CA LYS A 73 -0.36 -9.62 -7.54
C LYS A 73 -0.84 -8.20 -7.87
N ALA A 74 -0.76 -7.27 -6.92
CA ALA A 74 -1.14 -5.89 -7.15
C ALA A 74 -0.20 -5.17 -8.14
N LYS A 75 1.12 -5.44 -8.08
CA LYS A 75 2.09 -4.90 -9.05
C LYS A 75 1.81 -5.42 -10.45
N LEU A 76 1.61 -6.72 -10.61
CA LEU A 76 1.29 -7.34 -11.90
C LEU A 76 0.02 -6.75 -12.51
N GLN A 77 -1.04 -6.60 -11.70
CA GLN A 77 -2.27 -5.94 -12.16
C GLN A 77 -2.01 -4.49 -12.59
N ARG A 78 -1.21 -3.73 -11.83
CA ARG A 78 -0.84 -2.36 -12.19
C ARG A 78 -0.07 -2.31 -13.51
N GLU A 79 0.89 -3.21 -13.72
CA GLU A 79 1.65 -3.31 -14.96
C GLU A 79 0.76 -3.68 -16.15
N GLU A 80 -0.16 -4.64 -15.98
CA GLU A 80 -1.13 -4.99 -17.02
C GLU A 80 -2.02 -3.79 -17.40
N THR A 81 -2.49 -3.01 -16.43
CA THR A 81 -3.28 -1.80 -16.74
C THR A 81 -2.48 -0.74 -17.48
N LEU A 82 -1.20 -0.55 -17.11
CA LEU A 82 -0.31 0.39 -17.81
C LEU A 82 -0.01 -0.09 -19.23
N ARG A 83 0.22 -1.38 -19.42
CA ARG A 83 0.45 -1.97 -20.73
C ARG A 83 -0.76 -1.80 -21.63
N LYS A 84 -1.98 -2.11 -21.15
CA LYS A 84 -3.22 -1.88 -21.91
C LYS A 84 -3.38 -0.42 -22.33
N ARG A 85 -3.08 0.53 -21.43
CA ARG A 85 -3.11 1.97 -21.75
C ARG A 85 -2.09 2.37 -22.81
N LYS A 86 -0.88 1.79 -22.78
CA LYS A 86 0.15 2.04 -23.80
C LYS A 86 -0.29 1.50 -25.16
N GLU A 87 -0.82 0.28 -25.21
CA GLU A 87 -1.33 -0.35 -26.44
C GLU A 87 -2.53 0.43 -27.02
N GLU A 88 -3.41 0.98 -26.18
CA GLU A 88 -4.51 1.85 -26.63
C GLU A 88 -4.00 3.18 -27.21
N ARG A 89 -2.99 3.78 -26.57
CA ARG A 89 -2.35 5.00 -27.09
C ARG A 89 -1.67 4.77 -28.42
N GLU A 90 -0.92 3.68 -28.55
CA GLU A 90 -0.24 3.32 -29.79
C GLU A 90 -1.24 3.12 -30.94
N LYS A 91 -2.36 2.42 -30.69
CA LYS A 91 -3.44 2.28 -31.69
C LYS A 91 -4.11 3.60 -32.07
N LEU A 92 -4.24 4.53 -31.13
CA LEU A 92 -4.76 5.88 -31.41
C LEU A 92 -3.76 6.69 -32.24
N GLU A 93 -2.48 6.64 -31.88
CA GLU A 93 -1.40 7.32 -32.60
C GLU A 93 -1.25 6.76 -34.02
N GLU A 94 -1.36 5.45 -34.22
CA GLU A 94 -1.35 4.81 -35.55
C GLU A 94 -2.53 5.27 -36.41
N ARG A 95 -3.76 5.33 -35.87
CA ARG A 95 -4.93 5.86 -36.60
C ARG A 95 -4.78 7.34 -36.96
N ILE A 96 -4.15 8.14 -36.09
CA ILE A 96 -3.91 9.56 -36.36
C ILE A 96 -2.84 9.72 -37.44
N ALA A 97 -1.76 8.93 -37.39
CA ALA A 97 -0.72 8.92 -38.42
C ALA A 97 -1.25 8.42 -39.78
N GLU A 98 -2.09 7.39 -39.79
CA GLU A 98 -2.74 6.88 -41.01
C GLU A 98 -3.68 7.93 -41.63
N ASN A 99 -4.48 8.62 -40.82
CA ASN A 99 -5.32 9.73 -41.28
C ASN A 99 -4.49 10.97 -41.71
N GLY A 100 -3.35 11.23 -41.07
CA GLY A 100 -2.44 12.32 -41.44
C GLY A 100 -1.73 12.12 -42.80
N ASN A 101 -1.68 10.89 -43.31
CA ASN A 101 -1.12 10.58 -44.62
C ASN A 101 -2.13 10.79 -45.78
N ALA A 102 -3.41 11.02 -45.48
CA ALA A 102 -4.43 11.37 -46.47
C ALA A 102 -4.55 12.88 -46.74
N ASP A 103 -4.00 13.73 -45.87
CA ASP A 103 -4.00 15.20 -46.03
C ASP A 103 -2.67 15.73 -46.61
N THR A 104 -2.14 15.01 -47.60
CA THR A 104 -1.08 15.53 -48.49
C THR A 104 -1.60 15.71 -49.91
N SER A 105 -2.65 16.52 -50.08
CA SER A 105 -2.94 17.27 -51.32
C SER A 105 -4.25 18.04 -51.17
N THR A 106 -4.24 19.33 -51.57
CA THR A 106 -5.39 20.19 -51.95
C THR A 106 -6.40 20.47 -50.82
N ASP A 107 -6.43 21.63 -50.14
CA ASP A 107 -6.60 22.97 -50.71
C ASP A 107 -6.13 24.09 -49.73
N ILE A 108 -4.96 24.68 -50.00
CA ILE A 108 -4.71 26.08 -49.60
C ILE A 108 -5.11 26.94 -50.80
N ARG A 109 -6.41 26.99 -51.10
CA ARG A 109 -7.01 28.06 -51.89
C ARG A 109 -8.43 28.32 -51.37
N GLU A 110 -8.57 29.51 -50.79
CA GLU A 110 -9.83 30.24 -50.57
C GLU A 110 -10.82 29.68 -49.54
N ALA A 111 -10.48 29.84 -48.25
CA ALA A 111 -11.45 30.28 -47.24
C ALA A 111 -10.74 30.93 -46.03
N GLY A 112 -10.70 32.27 -46.03
CA GLY A 112 -10.61 33.13 -44.84
C GLY A 112 -9.70 32.69 -43.70
N GLY A 113 -8.39 32.95 -43.83
CA GLY A 113 -7.47 32.90 -42.70
C GLY A 113 -7.85 33.95 -41.66
N CYS A 114 -8.52 33.55 -40.58
CA CYS A 114 -8.57 34.35 -39.36
C CYS A 114 -7.24 34.19 -38.62
N VAL A 115 -6.25 35.01 -39.01
CA VAL A 115 -5.10 35.29 -38.16
C VAL A 115 -5.63 36.05 -36.95
N LEU A 116 -5.80 35.35 -35.83
CA LEU A 116 -6.07 35.97 -34.54
C LEU A 116 -4.79 36.69 -34.09
N GLU A 117 -4.70 37.98 -34.37
CA GLU A 117 -3.67 38.86 -33.82
C GLU A 117 -3.86 38.98 -32.30
N ILE A 118 -3.10 38.19 -31.56
CA ILE A 118 -3.00 38.35 -30.11
C ILE A 118 -2.37 39.72 -29.84
N SER A 119 -3.15 40.64 -29.28
CA SER A 119 -2.66 41.96 -28.83
C SER A 119 -1.42 41.78 -27.95
N ARG A 120 -0.46 42.73 -27.99
CA ARG A 120 0.79 42.67 -27.18
C ARG A 120 0.53 42.35 -25.70
N LYS A 121 -0.62 42.74 -25.15
CA LYS A 121 -1.03 42.41 -23.77
C LYS A 121 -1.36 40.92 -23.57
N GLY A 122 -1.98 40.26 -24.56
CA GLY A 122 -2.30 38.83 -24.49
C GLY A 122 -1.06 37.94 -24.63
N LYS A 123 -0.04 38.39 -25.37
CA LYS A 123 1.22 37.63 -25.55
C LYS A 123 2.05 37.52 -24.26
N MET A 124 2.01 38.53 -23.40
CA MET A 124 2.70 38.50 -22.09
C MET A 124 2.05 37.50 -21.11
N LEU A 125 0.73 37.34 -21.17
CA LEU A 125 0.00 36.43 -20.28
C LEU A 125 0.27 34.95 -20.59
N VAL A 126 0.50 34.62 -21.85
CA VAL A 126 0.82 33.25 -22.27
C VAL A 126 2.22 32.83 -21.82
N ASN A 127 3.20 33.75 -21.85
CA ASN A 127 4.58 33.44 -21.47
C ASN A 127 4.73 33.21 -19.95
N ASN A 128 4.00 33.95 -19.11
CA ASN A 128 4.11 33.82 -17.64
C ASN A 128 3.60 32.47 -17.09
N HIS A 129 2.80 31.73 -17.86
CA HIS A 129 2.31 30.40 -17.46
C HIS A 129 3.19 29.24 -17.93
N LEU A 130 4.21 29.49 -18.75
CA LEU A 130 5.12 28.45 -19.26
C LEU A 130 6.43 28.35 -18.46
N ASP A 131 6.79 29.37 -17.68
CA ASP A 131 8.08 29.47 -16.98
C ASP A 131 8.02 29.16 -15.46
N ALA A 132 6.89 28.66 -14.94
CA ALA A 132 6.72 28.19 -13.56
C ALA A 132 5.91 26.88 -13.62
N ASP A 133 6.40 25.68 -13.31
CA ASP A 133 7.44 25.30 -12.37
C ASP A 133 8.11 23.98 -12.81
N THR A 134 9.43 24.02 -12.99
CA THR A 134 10.28 22.85 -12.71
C THR A 134 11.09 23.16 -11.47
N THR A 135 11.21 22.14 -10.60
CA THR A 135 12.10 21.99 -9.44
C THR A 135 11.61 22.51 -8.08
N ASP A 136 10.88 21.64 -7.38
CA ASP A 136 11.33 20.89 -6.19
C ASP A 136 12.18 21.60 -5.10
N GLU A 137 11.65 21.47 -3.88
CA GLU A 137 12.31 21.20 -2.58
C GLU A 137 13.43 22.12 -2.03
N GLU A 138 13.17 22.79 -0.90
CA GLU A 138 13.67 22.39 0.44
C GLU A 138 13.66 23.56 1.46
N THR A 139 13.10 23.25 2.64
CA THR A 139 13.51 23.65 4.00
C THR A 139 13.65 25.13 4.42
N GLY A 140 12.95 25.45 5.52
CA GLY A 140 13.61 26.12 6.65
C GLY A 140 13.09 27.50 7.07
N GLU A 141 12.24 27.48 8.09
CA GLU A 141 12.22 28.34 9.29
C GLU A 141 10.86 28.99 9.61
N ILE A 142 10.38 28.62 10.80
CA ILE A 142 9.21 29.16 11.47
C ILE A 142 9.61 30.51 12.08
N GLN A 143 8.83 31.56 11.84
CA GLN A 143 8.65 32.58 12.85
C GLN A 143 7.20 33.08 12.88
N VAL A 144 6.51 32.65 13.95
CA VAL A 144 5.26 33.21 14.42
C VAL A 144 5.56 34.61 14.95
N ALA A 145 4.81 35.61 14.51
CA ALA A 145 4.63 36.87 15.23
C ALA A 145 3.14 37.20 15.26
N CYS A 146 2.60 37.16 16.47
CA CYS A 146 1.29 37.69 16.86
C CYS A 146 1.31 39.24 16.86
N GLU A 147 0.14 39.81 17.20
CA GLU A 147 -0.20 41.23 17.46
C GLU A 147 -0.90 41.90 16.26
N GLY A 148 -2.19 42.24 16.35
CA GLY A 148 -2.76 43.34 17.16
C GLY A 148 -2.83 44.57 16.22
N ASP A 149 -3.98 45.15 15.86
CA ASP A 149 -5.07 45.70 16.69
C ASP A 149 -6.45 45.62 15.98
#